data_AF-A0A2M8CTD2-F1
#
_entry.id   AF-A0A2M8CTD2-F1
#
_cell.length_a   1.000
_cell.length_b   1.000
_cell.length_c   1.000
_cell.angle_alpha   90.00
_cell.angle_beta   90.00
_cell.angle_gamma   90.00
#
_symmetry.space_group_name_H-M   'P 1'
#
loop_
_entity.id
_entity.type
_entity.pdbx_description
1 polymer ?
#
loop_
_entity_poly.entity_id
_entity_poly.type
_entity_poly.pdbx_seq_one_letter_code
_entity_poly.pdbx_strand_id
1 'polypeptide(L)' 'MPLLTRTFIKTAMVCLAFALVLGILLTSGVTNGLFPVYIHLLVFGWLTQLIFGVIYWMFPK' A
#
# COMPACT_ATOMS: atom_id res chain seq x y z
N MET A 1 -10.10 0.76 18.27
CA MET A 1 -8.98 1.11 17.40
C MET A 1 -9.12 2.59 17.05
N PRO A 2 -8.08 3.43 17.20
CA PRO A 2 -8.12 4.82 16.78
C PRO A 2 -8.57 4.92 15.32
N LEU A 3 -9.35 5.94 14.97
CA LEU A 3 -9.79 6.15 13.58
C LEU A 3 -8.59 6.21 12.62
N LEU A 4 -7.49 6.83 13.06
CA LEU A 4 -6.24 6.98 12.33
C LEU A 4 -5.60 5.62 11.99
N THR A 5 -5.43 4.73 12.97
CA THR A 5 -4.98 3.35 12.73
C THR A 5 -5.84 2.66 11.68
N ARG A 6 -7.17 2.77 11.81
CA ARG A 6 -8.11 2.07 10.94
C ARG A 6 -8.03 2.57 9.50
N THR A 7 -7.87 3.88 9.31
CA THR A 7 -7.70 4.46 7.97
C THR A 7 -6.39 4.02 7.34
N PHE A 8 -5.27 4.08 8.07
CA PHE A 8 -3.95 3.69 7.56
C PHE A 8 -3.88 2.22 7.14
N ILE A 9 -4.42 1.31 7.96
CA ILE A 9 -4.43 -0.12 7.62
C ILE A 9 -5.34 -0.35 6.41
N LYS A 10 -6.50 0.30 6.33
CA LYS A 10 -7.43 0.13 5.21
C LYS A 10 -6.81 0.66 3.90
N THR A 11 -6.17 1.82 3.92
CA THR A 11 -5.51 2.37 2.73
C THR A 11 -4.30 1.54 2.31
N ALA A 12 -3.55 0.96 3.27
CA ALA A 12 -2.45 0.05 2.98
C ALA A 12 -2.93 -1.20 2.22
N MET A 13 -4.05 -1.80 2.65
CA MET A 13 -4.64 -2.96 1.98
C MET A 13 -5.16 -2.62 0.58
N VAL A 14 -5.74 -1.43 0.41
CA VAL A 14 -6.17 -0.93 -0.90
C VAL A 14 -4.95 -0.72 -1.82
N CYS A 15 -3.88 -0.09 -1.34
CA CYS A 15 -2.65 0.08 -2.12
C CYS A 15 -2.02 -1.26 -2.50
N LEU A 16 -2.05 -2.26 -1.61
CA LEU A 16 -1.58 -3.61 -1.92
C LEU A 16 -2.39 -4.24 -3.05
N ALA A 17 -3.72 -4.16 -2.98
CA ALA A 17 -4.59 -4.69 -4.03
C ALA A 17 -4.27 -4.05 -5.39
N PHE A 18 -4.13 -2.72 -5.44
CA PHE A 18 -3.74 -2.01 -6.66
C PHE A 18 -2.33 -2.40 -7.13
N ALA A 19 -1.36 -2.53 -6.22
CA ALA A 19 0.00 -2.95 -6.56
C ALA A 19 0.02 -4.36 -7.17
N LEU A 20 -0.78 -5.30 -6.63
CA LEU A 20 -0.89 -6.65 -7.18
C LEU A 20 -1.51 -6.66 -8.58
N VAL A 21 -2.59 -5.91 -8.79
CA VAL A 21 -3.22 -5.75 -10.12
C VAL A 21 -2.21 -5.16 -11.11
N LEU A 22 -1.48 -4.10 -10.72
CA LEU A 22 -0.43 -3.50 -11.53
C LEU A 22 0.72 -4.48 -11.83
N GLY A 23 1.13 -5.30 -10.86
CA GLY A 23 2.15 -6.33 -11.06
C GLY A 23 1.75 -7.38 -12.11
N ILE A 24 0.48 -7.78 -12.13
CA ILE A 24 -0.08 -8.67 -13.16
C ILE A 24 -0.09 -7.97 -14.53
N LEU A 25 -0.51 -6.70 -14.60
CA LEU A 25 -0.52 -5.91 -15.85
C LEU A 25 0.90 -5.68 -16.41
N LEU A 26 1.88 -5.45 -15.54
CA LEU A 26 3.30 -5.33 -15.92
C LEU A 26 3.84 -6.65 -16.46
N THR A 27 3.57 -7.76 -15.77
CA THR A 27 4.07 -9.09 -16.18
C THR A 27 3.41 -9.58 -17.48
N SER A 28 2.17 -9.17 -17.75
CA SER A 28 1.48 -9.48 -19.01
C SER A 28 1.87 -8.57 -20.18
N GLY A 29 2.73 -7.57 -19.97
CA GLY A 29 3.20 -6.66 -21.02
C GLY A 29 2.15 -5.64 -21.49
N VAL A 30 1.03 -5.50 -20.78
CA VAL A 30 -0.02 -4.52 -21.09
C VAL A 30 0.47 -3.09 -20.85
N THR A 31 1.37 -2.90 -19.88
CA THR A 31 1.88 -1.58 -19.49
C THR A 31 3.38 -1.62 -19.23
N ASN A 32 4.21 -1.07 -20.12
CA ASN A 32 5.68 -1.11 -20.00
C ASN A 32 6.31 0.05 -19.20
N GLY A 33 5.54 1.11 -18.91
CA GLY A 33 6.05 2.31 -18.23
C GLY A 33 5.65 2.46 -16.76
N LEU A 34 4.82 1.56 -16.22
CA LEU A 34 4.21 1.72 -14.89
C LEU A 34 5.01 1.07 -13.75
N PHE A 35 6.23 0.59 -14.03
CA PHE A 35 7.09 0.01 -13.01
C PHE A 35 7.37 0.95 -11.82
N PRO A 36 7.65 2.26 -12.01
CA PRO A 36 7.83 3.18 -10.88
C PRO A 36 6.57 3.32 -10.02
N VAL A 37 5.39 3.28 -10.63
CA VAL A 37 4.09 3.36 -9.95
C VAL A 37 3.83 2.11 -9.13
N TYR A 38 4.12 0.92 -9.70
CA TYR A 38 4.07 -0.34 -8.99
C TYR A 38 4.93 -0.33 -7.73
N ILE A 39 6.21 0.05 -7.85
CA ILE A 39 7.13 0.12 -6.71
C ILE A 39 6.65 1.15 -5.67
N HIS A 40 6.17 2.32 -6.09
CA HIS A 40 5.64 3.32 -5.15
C HIS A 40 4.40 2.83 -4.40
N LEU A 41 3.47 2.16 -5.07
CA LEU A 41 2.28 1.59 -4.42
C LEU A 41 2.65 0.48 -3.44
N LEU A 42 3.66 -0.33 -3.76
CA LEU A 42 4.07 -1.44 -2.92
C LEU A 42 4.86 -0.97 -1.69
N VAL A 43 5.88 -0.12 -1.90
CA VAL A 43 6.73 0.38 -0.81
C VAL A 43 6.02 1.49 -0.03
N PHE A 44 5.67 2.58 -0.70
CA PHE A 44 5.11 3.75 -0.03
C PHE A 44 3.61 3.56 0.27
N GLY A 45 2.84 3.03 -0.66
CA GLY A 45 1.40 2.82 -0.47
C GLY A 45 1.09 1.76 0.58
N TRP A 46 1.55 0.52 0.38
CA TRP A 46 1.24 -0.58 1.27
C TRP A 46 2.15 -0.62 2.50
N LEU A 47 3.46 -0.79 2.32
CA LEU A 47 4.37 -1.09 3.43
C LEU A 47 4.40 0.05 4.47
N THR A 48 4.64 1.29 4.05
CA THR A 48 4.75 2.40 5.02
C THR A 48 3.43 2.70 5.73
N GLN A 49 2.30 2.65 5.03
CA GLN A 49 0.99 2.91 5.64
C GLN A 49 0.62 1.81 6.65
N LEU A 50 0.98 0.56 6.37
CA LEU A 50 0.77 -0.54 7.31
C LEU A 50 1.61 -0.33 8.58
N ILE A 51 2.89 0.02 8.43
CA ILE A 51 3.79 0.31 9.55
C ILE A 51 3.23 1.45 10.41
N PHE A 52 2.84 2.57 9.80
CA PHE A 52 2.27 3.70 10.55
C PHE A 52 0.96 3.35 11.24
N GLY A 53 0.07 2.61 10.57
CA GLY A 53 -1.18 2.12 11.18
C GLY A 53 -0.93 1.32 12.45
N VAL A 54 0.06 0.41 12.42
CA VAL A 54 0.47 -0.40 13.58
C VAL A 54 1.11 0.47 14.66
N ILE A 55 2.00 1.41 14.31
CA ILE A 55 2.64 2.32 15.28
C ILE A 55 1.59 3.15 16.02
N TYR A 56 0.60 3.71 15.32
CA TYR A 56 -0.49 4.47 15.94
C TYR A 56 -1.37 3.62 16.87
N TRP A 57 -1.38 2.30 16.67
CA TRP A 57 -2.10 1.38 17.53
C TRP A 57 -1.28 0.95 18.75
N MET A 58 0.01 0.64 18.58
CA MET A 58 0.90 0.19 19.66
C MET A 58 1.33 1.33 20.59
N PHE A 59 1.50 2.54 20.06
CA PHE A 59 1.90 3.73 20.82
C PHE A 59 0.87 4.85 20.68
N PRO A 60 -0.35 4.66 21.20
CA PRO A 60 -1.35 5.73 21.24
C PRO A 60 -0.84 6.80 22.21
N LYS A 61 -0.50 7.96 21.68
CA LYS A 61 -0.22 9.17 22.46
C LYS A 61 -1.52 9.90 22.74
#